data_AF-A0A8T1GPY2-F1
#
_entry.id   AF-A0A8T1GPY2-F1
#
_cell.length_a   1.000
_cell.length_b   1.000
_cell.length_c   1.000
_cell.angle_alpha   90.00
_cell.angle_beta   90.00
_cell.angle_gamma   90.00
#
_symmetry.space_group_name_H-M   'P 1'
#
loop_
_entity.id
_entity.type
_entity.pdbx_description
1 polymer ?
#
loop_
_entity_poly.entity_id
_entity_poly.type
_entity_poly.pdbx_seq_one_letter_code
_entity_poly.pdbx_strand_id
1 'polypeptide(L)'
;MTKYAALVGRGASHYDGDIRNDTFRTFRGDLEFAQRVPEEKLVRLLNVFINELGSNPGEEKQEDGENARNGNLPSIRYVQGMNVLCAPLLYVLPEPDAYHTFCQLIVRHCPHYMAPQLKGVEKGCALVDKCLQTLDPDLYRHLSSRGITARIYALPLILSLFACVPPLHELLRVWDVLFAVGVHFVVVLAVAHTVLLREQLLKLDMDLMKVLSLRCAPPLQSDLLISVALQLLHRLPEDLLYEIARHPFENPDAPTSLPFHPKTISAIATQVRKQQEPQPGDAVRTPRSSTSSRGPSTKDKPAAKPSTPRQPSCSSSSRAETTLSGHARPPWKI
;
A
#
# COMPACT_ATOMS: atom_id res chain seq x y z
N MET A 1 -25.97 -13.72 18.15
CA MET A 1 -25.06 -12.58 18.36
C MET A 1 -24.19 -12.43 17.11
N THR A 2 -24.06 -11.22 16.56
CA THR A 2 -23.13 -10.97 15.46
C THR A 2 -21.70 -11.23 15.91
N LYS A 3 -20.81 -11.72 15.02
CA LYS A 3 -19.39 -11.99 15.32
C LYS A 3 -18.73 -10.81 16.05
N TYR A 4 -19.06 -9.58 15.63
CA TYR A 4 -18.59 -8.33 16.24
C TYR A 4 -18.94 -8.20 17.74
N ALA A 5 -20.17 -8.52 18.15
CA ALA A 5 -20.57 -8.40 19.56
C ALA A 5 -19.77 -9.32 20.49
N ALA A 6 -19.42 -10.53 20.02
CA ALA A 6 -18.57 -11.44 20.77
C ALA A 6 -17.13 -10.90 20.90
N LEU A 7 -16.62 -10.25 19.86
CA LEU A 7 -15.27 -9.68 19.85
C LEU A 7 -15.16 -8.45 20.74
N VAL A 8 -16.20 -7.62 20.81
CA VAL A 8 -16.29 -6.51 21.76
C VAL A 8 -16.10 -6.98 23.20
N GLY A 9 -16.60 -8.17 23.54
CA GLY A 9 -16.44 -8.78 24.87
C GLY A 9 -14.98 -9.04 25.29
N ARG A 10 -14.02 -8.99 24.35
CA ARG A 10 -12.58 -9.16 24.64
C ARG A 10 -11.96 -7.89 25.26
N GLY A 11 -12.63 -6.75 25.16
CA GLY A 11 -12.20 -5.50 25.80
C GLY A 11 -10.95 -4.87 25.18
N ALA A 12 -10.17 -4.19 26.01
CA ALA A 12 -8.98 -3.45 25.61
C ALA A 12 -7.89 -4.38 25.04
N SER A 13 -7.22 -3.92 23.99
CA SER A 13 -6.03 -4.55 23.43
C SER A 13 -4.77 -4.03 24.12
N HIS A 14 -3.61 -4.62 23.80
CA HIS A 14 -2.32 -4.12 24.29
C HIS A 14 -1.94 -2.74 23.75
N TYR A 15 -2.63 -2.24 22.72
CA TYR A 15 -2.47 -0.89 22.16
C TYR A 15 -3.52 0.11 22.67
N ASP A 16 -4.36 -0.22 23.66
CA ASP A 16 -5.46 0.65 24.12
C ASP A 16 -5.00 2.07 24.52
N GLY A 17 -3.84 2.18 25.18
CA GLY A 17 -3.27 3.48 25.53
C GLY A 17 -2.94 4.34 24.31
N ASP A 18 -2.30 3.76 23.29
CA ASP A 18 -1.97 4.45 22.04
C ASP A 18 -3.23 4.81 21.25
N ILE A 19 -4.19 3.89 21.21
CA ILE A 19 -5.50 4.10 20.58
C ILE A 19 -6.20 5.30 21.23
N ARG A 20 -6.30 5.35 22.57
CA ARG A 20 -6.96 6.46 23.29
C ARG A 20 -6.26 7.80 23.06
N ASN A 21 -4.93 7.81 23.06
CA ASN A 21 -4.15 9.02 22.77
C ASN A 21 -4.44 9.58 21.36
N ASP A 22 -4.73 8.70 20.41
CA ASP A 22 -5.09 9.03 19.04
C ASP A 22 -6.56 9.43 18.87
N THR A 23 -7.49 8.68 19.48
CA THR A 23 -8.93 8.92 19.35
C THR A 23 -9.33 10.26 19.94
N PHE A 24 -8.73 10.66 21.07
CA PHE A 24 -8.99 11.94 21.72
C PHE A 24 -8.75 13.17 20.82
N ARG A 25 -7.83 13.06 19.86
CA ARG A 25 -7.47 14.14 18.91
C ARG A 25 -8.11 13.99 17.54
N THR A 26 -8.95 12.97 17.32
CA THR A 26 -9.54 12.63 16.02
C THR A 26 -10.67 13.59 15.66
N PHE A 27 -10.56 14.29 14.52
CA PHE A 27 -11.54 15.29 14.06
C PHE A 27 -11.93 16.32 15.14
N ARG A 28 -10.97 16.70 15.99
CA ARG A 28 -11.20 17.61 17.12
C ARG A 28 -11.72 18.96 16.62
N GLY A 29 -12.86 19.40 17.16
CA GLY A 29 -13.53 20.65 16.79
C GLY A 29 -14.68 20.49 15.81
N ASP A 30 -14.86 19.31 15.22
CA ASP A 30 -16.04 18.99 14.40
C ASP A 30 -17.19 18.52 15.30
N LEU A 31 -18.16 19.41 15.54
CA LEU A 31 -19.31 19.14 16.41
C LEU A 31 -20.26 18.10 15.80
N GLU A 32 -20.42 18.09 14.48
CA GLU A 32 -21.30 17.15 13.79
C GLU A 32 -20.71 15.73 13.88
N PHE A 33 -19.39 15.62 13.70
CA PHE A 33 -18.66 14.37 13.93
C PHE A 33 -18.81 13.88 15.37
N ALA A 34 -18.54 14.74 16.37
CA ALA A 34 -18.57 14.34 17.78
C ALA A 34 -19.97 13.87 18.24
N GLN A 35 -21.04 14.44 17.68
CA GLN A 35 -22.41 14.00 17.96
C GLN A 35 -22.71 12.59 17.41
N ARG A 36 -22.15 12.26 16.25
CA ARG A 36 -22.43 10.99 15.56
C ARG A 36 -21.48 9.87 15.94
N VAL A 37 -20.23 10.20 16.21
CA VAL A 37 -19.14 9.29 16.53
C VAL A 37 -18.56 9.63 17.91
N PRO A 38 -19.16 9.12 19.00
CA PRO A 38 -18.55 9.17 20.31
C PRO A 38 -17.18 8.49 20.31
N GLU A 39 -16.22 9.05 21.05
CA GLU A 39 -14.85 8.53 21.15
C GLU A 39 -14.81 7.03 21.51
N GLU A 40 -15.66 6.60 22.43
CA GLU A 40 -15.73 5.19 22.86
C GLU A 40 -16.04 4.22 21.72
N LYS A 41 -16.76 4.65 20.67
CA LYS A 41 -16.99 3.80 19.49
C LYS A 41 -15.71 3.59 18.69
N LEU A 42 -14.92 4.64 18.52
CA LEU A 42 -13.61 4.57 17.86
C LEU A 42 -12.67 3.66 18.64
N VAL A 43 -12.53 3.89 19.95
CA VAL A 43 -11.68 3.10 20.84
C VAL A 43 -12.09 1.63 20.79
N ARG A 44 -13.39 1.34 20.92
CA ARG A 44 -13.90 -0.03 20.89
C ARG A 44 -13.63 -0.72 19.56
N LEU A 45 -13.94 -0.07 18.42
CA LEU A 45 -13.74 -0.66 17.10
C LEU A 45 -12.26 -0.96 16.84
N LEU A 46 -11.36 -0.02 17.14
CA LEU A 46 -9.91 -0.19 16.93
C LEU A 46 -9.34 -1.28 17.84
N ASN A 47 -9.76 -1.36 19.10
CA ASN A 47 -9.36 -2.47 19.99
C ASN A 47 -9.88 -3.82 19.49
N VAL A 48 -11.12 -3.89 19.00
CA VAL A 48 -11.66 -5.11 18.40
C VAL A 48 -10.86 -5.52 17.16
N PHE A 49 -10.49 -4.56 16.31
CA PHE A 49 -9.63 -4.78 15.15
C PHE A 49 -8.26 -5.36 15.55
N ILE A 50 -7.58 -4.76 16.52
CA ILE A 50 -6.28 -5.25 17.00
C ILE A 50 -6.41 -6.61 17.70
N ASN A 51 -7.46 -6.85 18.47
CA ASN A 51 -7.65 -8.14 19.12
C ASN A 51 -7.93 -9.28 18.12
N GLU A 52 -8.59 -8.99 16.99
CA GLU A 52 -8.85 -10.00 15.95
C GLU A 52 -7.67 -10.19 14.99
N LEU A 53 -7.00 -9.11 14.58
CA LEU A 53 -6.00 -9.14 13.51
C LEU A 53 -4.57 -8.86 13.97
N GLY A 54 -4.40 -8.38 15.20
CA GLY A 54 -3.10 -8.03 15.74
C GLY A 54 -2.33 -9.23 16.27
N SER A 55 -1.01 -9.06 16.36
CA SER A 55 -0.14 -10.01 17.06
C SER A 55 0.32 -9.45 18.38
N ASN A 56 0.63 -10.34 19.32
CA ASN A 56 1.17 -9.94 20.61
C ASN A 56 2.58 -9.37 20.42
N PRO A 57 2.96 -8.31 21.16
CA PRO A 57 4.34 -7.83 21.17
C PRO A 57 5.27 -8.94 21.63
N GLY A 58 6.22 -9.35 20.77
CA GLY A 58 7.19 -10.42 21.06
C GLY A 58 7.02 -11.70 20.24
N GLU A 59 5.92 -11.86 19.50
CA GLU A 59 5.82 -12.88 18.45
C GLU A 59 6.43 -12.32 17.16
N GLU A 60 7.76 -12.32 17.07
CA GLU A 60 8.46 -12.15 15.78
C GLU A 60 8.18 -13.37 14.92
N LYS A 61 7.03 -13.39 14.23
CA LYS A 61 6.85 -14.30 13.11
C LYS A 61 7.73 -13.77 11.98
N GLN A 62 8.85 -14.44 11.78
CA GLN A 62 9.77 -14.27 10.66
C GLN A 62 8.95 -14.03 9.37
N GLU A 63 9.26 -12.94 8.65
CA GLU A 63 8.62 -12.54 7.38
C GLU A 63 8.95 -13.52 6.23
N ASP A 64 8.89 -14.83 6.48
CA ASP A 64 8.98 -15.83 5.42
C ASP A 64 7.60 -15.99 4.80
N GLY A 65 7.53 -15.81 3.47
CA GLY A 65 6.33 -15.77 2.63
C GLY A 65 5.44 -17.02 2.62
N GLU A 66 5.53 -17.88 3.63
CA GLU A 66 4.72 -19.08 3.81
C GLU A 66 3.39 -18.81 4.53
N ASN A 67 3.23 -17.70 5.26
CA ASN A 67 1.99 -17.38 5.99
C ASN A 67 0.77 -17.18 5.06
N ALA A 68 0.99 -16.81 3.79
CA ALA A 68 -0.07 -16.71 2.79
C ALA A 68 -0.66 -18.07 2.38
N ARG A 69 0.07 -19.19 2.59
CA ARG A 69 -0.39 -20.54 2.19
C ARG A 69 -1.31 -21.21 3.22
N ASN A 70 -1.29 -20.79 4.48
CA ASN A 70 -2.05 -21.45 5.56
C ASN A 70 -3.29 -20.67 6.05
N GLY A 71 -3.69 -19.58 5.39
CA GLY A 71 -4.87 -18.80 5.80
C GLY A 71 -4.71 -18.08 7.15
N ASN A 72 -3.48 -17.93 7.64
CA ASN A 72 -3.21 -17.08 8.79
C ASN A 72 -3.35 -15.61 8.38
N LEU A 73 -4.15 -14.88 9.15
CA LEU A 73 -4.36 -13.45 8.98
C LEU A 73 -3.03 -12.71 9.14
N PRO A 74 -2.76 -11.66 8.34
CA PRO A 74 -1.56 -10.87 8.49
C PRO A 74 -1.49 -10.30 9.91
N SER A 75 -0.30 -10.33 10.50
CA SER A 75 -0.01 -9.73 11.80
C SER A 75 -0.06 -8.21 11.67
N ILE A 76 -1.07 -7.56 12.27
CA ILE A 76 -1.23 -6.10 12.18
C ILE A 76 -0.91 -5.43 13.51
N ARG A 77 0.03 -4.49 13.50
CA ARG A 77 0.30 -3.58 14.63
C ARG A 77 -0.57 -2.33 14.49
N TYR A 78 -0.98 -1.75 15.61
CA TYR A 78 -1.59 -0.43 15.59
C TYR A 78 -0.58 0.62 15.11
N VAL A 79 -0.96 1.39 14.10
CA VAL A 79 -0.15 2.47 13.54
C VAL A 79 -0.90 3.78 13.74
N GLN A 80 -0.19 4.82 14.19
CA GLN A 80 -0.76 6.15 14.33
C GLN A 80 -1.35 6.62 12.99
N GLY A 81 -2.62 7.03 13.01
CA GLY A 81 -3.39 7.41 11.82
C GLY A 81 -4.51 6.43 11.47
N MET A 82 -4.51 5.21 12.03
CA MET A 82 -5.63 4.26 11.87
C MET A 82 -6.96 4.81 12.41
N ASN A 83 -6.91 5.57 13.49
CA ASN A 83 -8.05 6.32 14.04
C ASN A 83 -8.67 7.28 13.01
N VAL A 84 -7.84 7.97 12.23
CA VAL A 84 -8.28 8.94 11.23
C VAL A 84 -8.91 8.24 10.02
N LEU A 85 -8.46 7.04 9.67
CA LEU A 85 -9.09 6.21 8.63
C LEU A 85 -10.40 5.55 9.10
N CYS A 86 -10.47 5.16 10.37
CA CYS A 86 -11.66 4.53 10.95
C CYS A 86 -12.82 5.51 11.15
N ALA A 87 -12.51 6.75 11.54
CA ALA A 87 -13.50 7.76 11.90
C ALA A 87 -14.55 8.07 10.82
N PRO A 88 -14.20 8.32 9.54
CA PRO A 88 -15.21 8.58 8.51
C PRO A 88 -16.11 7.37 8.25
N LEU A 89 -15.60 6.14 8.39
CA LEU A 89 -16.41 4.92 8.26
C LEU A 89 -17.44 4.81 9.39
N LEU A 90 -17.03 5.07 10.65
CA LEU A 90 -17.95 5.15 11.78
C LEU A 90 -18.95 6.30 11.68
N TYR A 91 -18.57 7.37 11.00
CA TYR A 91 -19.46 8.48 10.74
C TYR A 91 -20.60 8.05 9.81
N VAL A 92 -20.31 7.34 8.71
CA VAL A 92 -21.33 6.99 7.71
C VAL A 92 -22.06 5.67 7.98
N LEU A 93 -21.45 4.72 8.69
CA LEU A 93 -21.97 3.36 8.86
C LEU A 93 -22.33 3.02 10.32
N PRO A 94 -23.28 2.08 10.54
CA PRO A 94 -23.42 1.42 11.83
C PRO A 94 -22.10 0.77 12.25
N GLU A 95 -21.84 0.72 13.55
CA GLU A 95 -20.54 0.29 14.08
C GLU A 95 -20.06 -1.11 13.63
N PRO A 96 -20.91 -2.17 13.58
CA PRO A 96 -20.47 -3.47 13.06
C PRO A 96 -20.10 -3.43 11.57
N ASP A 97 -20.79 -2.62 10.78
CA ASP A 97 -20.52 -2.47 9.34
C ASP A 97 -19.27 -1.63 9.11
N ALA A 98 -19.08 -0.57 9.91
CA ALA A 98 -17.85 0.21 9.94
C ALA A 98 -16.64 -0.67 10.28
N TYR A 99 -16.79 -1.56 11.26
CA TYR A 99 -15.75 -2.53 11.63
C TYR A 99 -15.36 -3.43 10.45
N HIS A 100 -16.35 -4.08 9.81
CA HIS A 100 -16.07 -4.96 8.67
C HIS A 100 -15.49 -4.21 7.48
N THR A 101 -15.96 -2.99 7.22
CA THR A 101 -15.45 -2.12 6.16
C THR A 101 -14.00 -1.70 6.44
N PHE A 102 -13.69 -1.33 7.68
CA PHE A 102 -12.33 -0.99 8.10
C PHE A 102 -11.38 -2.19 7.96
N CYS A 103 -11.81 -3.38 8.36
CA CYS A 103 -11.05 -4.61 8.13
C CYS A 103 -10.74 -4.85 6.64
N GLN A 104 -11.72 -4.68 5.76
CA GLN A 104 -11.49 -4.81 4.31
C GLN A 104 -10.53 -3.73 3.80
N LEU A 105 -10.71 -2.47 4.22
CA LEU A 105 -9.85 -1.37 3.80
C LEU A 105 -8.38 -1.67 4.11
N ILE A 106 -8.07 -1.96 5.37
CA ILE A 106 -6.69 -2.18 5.81
C ILE A 106 -6.11 -3.49 5.28
N VAL A 107 -6.84 -4.61 5.36
CA VAL A 107 -6.29 -5.93 5.01
C VAL A 107 -6.26 -6.17 3.51
N ARG A 108 -7.25 -5.68 2.77
CA ARG A 108 -7.42 -6.01 1.35
C ARG A 108 -7.17 -4.88 0.38
N HIS A 109 -7.41 -3.63 0.76
CA HIS A 109 -7.31 -2.52 -0.20
C HIS A 109 -5.99 -1.75 -0.07
N CYS A 110 -5.45 -1.58 1.14
CA CYS A 110 -4.16 -0.94 1.36
C CYS A 110 -3.27 -1.63 2.40
N PRO A 111 -3.00 -2.95 2.29
CA PRO A 111 -2.21 -3.70 3.27
C PRO A 111 -0.81 -3.13 3.53
N HIS A 112 -0.20 -2.46 2.55
CA HIS A 112 1.14 -1.87 2.71
C HIS A 112 1.15 -0.49 3.37
N TYR A 113 -0.02 0.11 3.59
CA TYR A 113 -0.10 1.41 4.24
C TYR A 113 0.09 1.30 5.75
N MET A 114 -0.27 0.16 6.33
CA MET A 114 -0.10 -0.15 7.76
C MET A 114 1.03 -1.17 8.01
N ALA A 115 1.78 -1.54 6.97
CA ALA A 115 2.95 -2.39 7.08
C ALA A 115 4.11 -1.65 7.80
N PRO A 116 5.09 -2.38 8.34
CA PRO A 116 6.32 -1.78 8.85
C PRO A 116 6.93 -0.77 7.86
N GLN A 117 7.45 0.34 8.38
CA GLN A 117 8.03 1.45 7.61
C GLN A 117 7.09 2.11 6.59
N LEU A 118 5.78 1.84 6.63
CA LEU A 118 4.78 2.45 5.74
C LEU A 118 5.12 2.26 4.25
N LYS A 119 5.67 1.08 3.87
CA LYS A 119 6.21 0.79 2.53
C LYS A 119 5.29 1.28 1.39
N GLY A 120 3.98 1.08 1.52
CA GLY A 120 2.99 1.52 0.54
C GLY A 120 2.87 3.03 0.46
N VAL A 121 2.79 3.73 1.60
CA VAL A 121 2.72 5.20 1.66
C VAL A 121 3.99 5.82 1.07
N GLU A 122 5.16 5.29 1.42
CA GLU A 122 6.45 5.79 0.92
C GLU A 122 6.57 5.65 -0.59
N LYS A 123 6.17 4.49 -1.12
CA LYS A 123 6.10 4.27 -2.57
C LYS A 123 5.08 5.19 -3.23
N GLY A 124 3.94 5.43 -2.59
CA GLY A 124 2.94 6.41 -3.02
C GLY A 124 3.53 7.82 -3.13
N CYS A 125 4.29 8.27 -2.12
CA CYS A 125 4.99 9.57 -2.14
C CYS A 125 5.97 9.65 -3.32
N ALA A 126 6.80 8.61 -3.52
CA ALA A 126 7.73 8.58 -4.66
C ALA A 126 6.99 8.64 -6.02
N LEU A 127 5.81 8.02 -6.11
CA LEU A 127 4.97 8.09 -7.31
C LEU A 127 4.37 9.47 -7.54
N VAL A 128 4.07 10.25 -6.49
CA VAL A 128 3.66 11.65 -6.64
C VAL A 128 4.76 12.46 -7.31
N ASP A 129 6.02 12.31 -6.88
CA ASP A 129 7.16 12.98 -7.51
C ASP A 129 7.32 12.60 -8.99
N LYS A 130 7.22 11.29 -9.32
CA LYS A 130 7.23 10.81 -10.71
C LYS A 130 6.09 11.40 -11.55
N CYS A 131 4.87 11.38 -11.03
CA CYS A 131 3.71 11.94 -11.72
C CYS A 131 3.87 13.43 -11.96
N LEU A 132 4.36 14.18 -10.97
CA LEU A 132 4.58 15.60 -11.10
C LEU A 132 5.67 15.90 -12.13
N GLN A 133 6.76 15.13 -12.14
CA GLN A 133 7.81 15.24 -13.17
C GLN A 133 7.26 15.03 -14.59
N THR A 134 6.31 14.11 -14.76
CA THR A 134 5.68 13.84 -16.06
C THR A 134 4.63 14.89 -16.45
N LEU A 135 3.79 15.34 -15.50
CA LEU A 135 2.63 16.19 -15.78
C LEU A 135 2.93 17.68 -15.71
N ASP A 136 3.83 18.10 -14.82
CA ASP A 136 4.25 19.49 -14.61
C ASP A 136 5.76 19.55 -14.25
N PRO A 137 6.64 19.39 -15.24
CA PRO A 137 8.10 19.35 -15.03
C PRO A 137 8.67 20.66 -14.49
N ASP A 138 7.98 21.79 -14.66
CA ASP A 138 8.41 23.08 -14.14
C ASP A 138 8.19 23.14 -12.63
N LEU A 139 6.99 22.78 -12.16
CA LEU A 139 6.69 22.71 -10.73
C LEU A 139 7.56 21.66 -10.03
N TYR A 140 7.73 20.48 -10.64
CA TYR A 140 8.63 19.45 -10.11
C TYR A 140 10.05 19.99 -9.91
N ARG A 141 10.65 20.59 -10.96
CA ARG A 141 12.02 21.13 -10.89
C ARG A 141 12.15 22.23 -9.85
N HIS A 142 11.13 23.08 -9.70
CA HIS A 142 11.12 24.16 -8.71
C HIS A 142 11.14 23.62 -7.28
N LEU A 143 10.36 22.58 -6.98
CA LEU A 143 10.36 21.95 -5.65
C LEU A 143 11.65 21.16 -5.42
N SER A 144 12.08 20.37 -6.41
CA SER A 144 13.24 19.49 -6.27
C SER A 144 14.56 20.26 -6.11
N SER A 145 14.73 21.40 -6.79
CA SER A 145 15.95 22.22 -6.66
C SER A 145 16.11 22.81 -5.25
N ARG A 146 15.04 22.83 -4.47
CA ARG A 146 15.01 23.30 -3.07
C ARG A 146 14.96 22.15 -2.07
N GLY A 147 15.18 20.91 -2.52
CA GLY A 147 15.18 19.72 -1.68
C GLY A 147 13.79 19.31 -1.18
N ILE A 148 12.71 19.85 -1.77
CA ILE A 148 11.35 19.52 -1.38
C ILE A 148 10.87 18.33 -2.22
N THR A 149 10.70 17.19 -1.56
CA THR A 149 10.15 15.96 -2.16
C THR A 149 8.70 15.76 -1.74
N ALA A 150 7.94 14.97 -2.50
CA ALA A 150 6.57 14.61 -2.14
C ALA A 150 6.45 13.95 -0.77
N ARG A 151 7.49 13.26 -0.29
CA ARG A 151 7.52 12.73 1.08
C ARG A 151 7.19 13.80 2.14
N ILE A 152 7.60 15.05 1.93
CA ILE A 152 7.42 16.14 2.91
C ILE A 152 5.96 16.58 2.99
N TYR A 153 5.30 16.76 1.85
CA TYR A 153 3.96 17.38 1.80
C TYR A 153 2.83 16.38 1.51
N ALA A 154 3.10 15.29 0.79
CA ALA A 154 2.08 14.32 0.39
C ALA A 154 1.95 13.13 1.35
N LEU A 155 2.97 12.83 2.17
CA LEU A 155 2.89 11.73 3.14
C LEU A 155 1.65 11.79 4.04
N PRO A 156 1.31 12.91 4.72
CA PRO A 156 0.09 12.97 5.53
C PRO A 156 -1.19 12.78 4.70
N LEU A 157 -1.23 13.29 3.46
CA LEU A 157 -2.37 13.12 2.55
C LEU A 157 -2.54 11.65 2.16
N ILE A 158 -1.46 10.98 1.77
CA ILE A 158 -1.50 9.58 1.34
C ILE A 158 -1.80 8.67 2.52
N LEU A 159 -1.09 8.81 3.64
CA LEU A 159 -1.26 7.98 4.83
C LEU A 159 -2.70 7.99 5.36
N SER A 160 -3.33 9.17 5.36
CA SER A 160 -4.70 9.36 5.87
C SER A 160 -5.77 9.26 4.79
N LEU A 161 -5.43 8.93 3.54
CA LEU A 161 -6.36 8.99 2.40
C LEU A 161 -7.12 10.34 2.36
N PHE A 162 -6.38 11.45 2.49
CA PHE A 162 -6.87 12.83 2.57
C PHE A 162 -7.66 13.21 3.83
N ALA A 163 -7.88 12.30 4.78
CA ALA A 163 -8.69 12.59 5.97
C ALA A 163 -8.09 13.63 6.92
N CYS A 164 -6.84 14.03 6.73
CA CYS A 164 -6.21 15.16 7.42
C CYS A 164 -6.56 16.54 6.86
N VAL A 165 -7.33 16.63 5.76
CA VAL A 165 -7.76 17.90 5.15
C VAL A 165 -9.27 18.12 5.43
N PRO A 166 -9.64 19.10 6.27
CA PRO A 166 -11.04 19.39 6.54
C PRO A 166 -11.72 20.12 5.36
N PRO A 167 -13.06 20.13 5.27
CA PRO A 167 -14.02 19.55 6.20
C PRO A 167 -14.41 18.09 5.87
N LEU A 168 -15.00 17.38 6.84
CA LEU A 168 -15.36 15.96 6.71
C LEU A 168 -16.35 15.69 5.56
N HIS A 169 -17.35 16.54 5.32
CA HIS A 169 -18.32 16.30 4.24
C HIS A 169 -17.67 16.32 2.83
N GLU A 170 -16.66 17.16 2.62
CA GLU A 170 -15.88 17.20 1.37
C GLU A 170 -15.00 15.95 1.26
N LEU A 171 -14.40 15.50 2.37
CA LEU A 171 -13.65 14.24 2.41
C LEU A 171 -14.52 13.05 2.00
N LEU A 172 -15.77 12.99 2.46
CA LEU A 172 -16.68 11.89 2.11
C LEU A 172 -16.91 11.81 0.59
N ARG A 173 -17.09 12.95 -0.09
CA ARG A 173 -17.19 12.98 -1.56
C ARG A 173 -15.92 12.52 -2.26
N VAL A 174 -14.76 12.91 -1.73
CA VAL A 174 -13.47 12.40 -2.23
C VAL A 174 -13.38 10.88 -2.04
N TRP A 175 -13.86 10.35 -0.91
CA TRP A 175 -13.86 8.92 -0.62
C TRP A 175 -14.82 8.12 -1.51
N ASP A 176 -15.96 8.69 -1.90
CA ASP A 176 -16.88 8.06 -2.86
C ASP A 176 -16.15 7.73 -4.17
N VAL A 177 -15.42 8.69 -4.73
CA VAL A 177 -14.65 8.49 -5.97
C VAL A 177 -13.40 7.65 -5.73
N LEU A 178 -12.70 7.85 -4.60
CA LEU A 178 -11.54 7.07 -4.23
C LEU A 178 -11.86 5.57 -4.16
N PHE A 179 -13.00 5.18 -3.58
CA PHE A 179 -13.39 3.77 -3.51
C PHE A 179 -13.96 3.25 -4.83
N ALA A 180 -14.59 4.10 -5.64
CA ALA A 180 -15.05 3.71 -6.98
C ALA A 180 -13.87 3.39 -7.94
N VAL A 181 -12.79 4.19 -7.90
CA VAL A 181 -11.59 3.96 -8.71
C VAL A 181 -10.65 2.95 -8.05
N GLY A 182 -10.52 3.03 -6.72
CA GLY A 182 -9.61 2.25 -5.88
C GLY A 182 -8.64 3.14 -5.12
N VAL A 183 -8.26 2.73 -3.91
CA VAL A 183 -7.41 3.50 -2.98
C VAL A 183 -6.09 4.01 -3.56
N HIS A 184 -5.56 3.35 -4.60
CA HIS A 184 -4.36 3.80 -5.29
C HIS A 184 -4.52 5.20 -5.94
N PHE A 185 -5.76 5.62 -6.24
CA PHE A 185 -6.09 6.93 -6.78
C PHE A 185 -5.69 8.09 -5.86
N VAL A 186 -5.42 7.82 -4.57
CA VAL A 186 -4.88 8.82 -3.62
C VAL A 186 -3.58 9.48 -4.12
N VAL A 187 -2.76 8.78 -4.89
CA VAL A 187 -1.54 9.36 -5.50
C VAL A 187 -1.91 10.46 -6.49
N VAL A 188 -2.91 10.23 -7.33
CA VAL A 188 -3.35 11.21 -8.33
C VAL A 188 -4.07 12.37 -7.67
N LEU A 189 -4.85 12.12 -6.61
CA LEU A 189 -5.41 13.18 -5.77
C LEU A 189 -4.30 14.06 -5.15
N ALA A 190 -3.22 13.47 -4.64
CA ALA A 190 -2.09 14.21 -4.10
C ALA A 190 -1.39 15.08 -5.16
N VAL A 191 -1.21 14.57 -6.39
CA VAL A 191 -0.66 15.36 -7.50
C VAL A 191 -1.61 16.51 -7.85
N ALA A 192 -2.92 16.25 -7.97
CA ALA A 192 -3.92 17.28 -8.25
C ALA A 192 -3.93 18.38 -7.20
N HIS A 193 -3.86 18.01 -5.91
CA HIS A 193 -3.74 18.96 -4.81
C HIS A 193 -2.50 19.86 -4.96
N THR A 194 -1.33 19.29 -5.29
CA THR A 194 -0.11 20.07 -5.52
C THR A 194 -0.23 20.99 -6.74
N VAL A 195 -0.84 20.52 -7.83
CA VAL A 195 -1.08 21.32 -9.05
C VAL A 195 -2.06 22.47 -8.79
N LEU A 196 -3.07 22.29 -7.94
CA LEU A 196 -3.97 23.38 -7.53
C LEU A 196 -3.24 24.50 -6.77
N LEU A 197 -2.13 24.18 -6.09
CA LEU A 197 -1.28 25.16 -5.40
C LEU A 197 -0.17 25.74 -6.29
N ARG A 198 -0.07 25.29 -7.55
CA ARG A 198 1.03 25.60 -8.48
C ARG A 198 1.38 27.08 -8.53
N GLU A 199 0.39 27.96 -8.74
CA GLU A 199 0.66 29.40 -8.89
C GLU A 199 1.29 30.01 -7.64
N GLN A 200 0.88 29.56 -6.46
CA GLN A 200 1.42 30.04 -5.19
C GLN A 200 2.82 29.49 -4.96
N LEU A 201 3.04 28.22 -5.31
CA LEU A 201 4.34 27.56 -5.18
C LEU A 201 5.39 28.17 -6.12
N LEU A 202 5.06 28.44 -7.38
CA LEU A 202 6.02 29.01 -8.33
C LEU A 202 6.37 30.47 -8.04
N LYS A 203 5.51 31.22 -7.32
CA LYS A 203 5.77 32.61 -6.94
C LYS A 203 6.71 32.75 -5.73
N LEU A 204 6.87 31.70 -4.94
CA LEU A 204 7.60 31.73 -3.67
C LEU A 204 8.92 30.96 -3.76
N ASP A 205 9.99 31.55 -3.26
CA ASP A 205 11.30 30.90 -3.19
C ASP A 205 11.61 30.33 -1.80
N MET A 206 11.27 31.05 -0.72
CA MET A 206 11.63 30.67 0.65
C MET A 206 10.44 30.13 1.48
N ASP A 207 9.21 30.53 1.17
CA ASP A 207 8.01 30.24 1.97
C ASP A 207 7.16 29.05 1.46
N LEU A 208 7.73 28.20 0.62
CA LEU A 208 7.05 27.03 0.03
C LEU A 208 6.44 26.11 1.10
N MET A 209 7.16 25.91 2.20
CA MET A 209 6.71 25.06 3.31
C MET A 209 5.45 25.58 3.99
N LYS A 210 5.19 26.89 3.94
CA LYS A 210 3.97 27.49 4.47
C LYS A 210 2.77 27.13 3.61
N VAL A 211 2.92 27.17 2.29
CA VAL A 211 1.86 26.80 1.33
C VAL A 211 1.58 25.30 1.37
N LEU A 212 2.62 24.48 1.49
CA LEU A 212 2.50 23.02 1.58
C LEU A 212 2.03 22.52 2.95
N SER A 213 2.03 23.38 3.96
CA SER A 213 1.58 23.03 5.30
C SER A 213 0.06 22.88 5.35
N LEU A 214 -0.42 21.69 5.70
CA LEU A 214 -1.85 21.42 5.87
C LEU A 214 -2.50 22.27 6.98
N ARG A 215 -1.72 22.86 7.89
CA ARG A 215 -2.24 23.79 8.91
C ARG A 215 -2.68 25.14 8.33
N CYS A 216 -2.15 25.49 7.16
CA CYS A 216 -2.46 26.73 6.45
C CYS A 216 -3.18 26.45 5.13
N ALA A 217 -3.48 25.18 4.83
CA ALA A 217 -4.17 24.80 3.62
C ALA A 217 -5.61 25.37 3.62
N PRO A 218 -6.11 25.81 2.45
CA PRO A 218 -7.51 26.13 2.32
C PRO A 218 -8.38 24.89 2.61
N PRO A 219 -9.65 25.08 2.98
CA PRO A 219 -10.59 23.97 3.10
C PRO A 219 -10.62 23.13 1.82
N LEU A 220 -10.79 21.81 1.99
CA LEU A 220 -10.90 20.86 0.90
C LEU A 220 -12.06 21.26 -0.03
N GLN A 221 -11.81 21.25 -1.33
CA GLN A 221 -12.82 21.50 -2.37
C GLN A 221 -12.89 20.24 -3.23
N SER A 222 -13.76 19.31 -2.86
CA SER A 222 -13.85 17.97 -3.44
C SER A 222 -14.11 18.01 -4.94
N ASP A 223 -15.10 18.78 -5.40
CA ASP A 223 -15.46 18.85 -6.83
C ASP A 223 -14.28 19.30 -7.71
N LEU A 224 -13.57 20.36 -7.28
CA LEU A 224 -12.41 20.87 -7.99
C LEU A 224 -11.25 19.87 -7.96
N LEU A 225 -10.96 19.30 -6.79
CA LEU A 225 -9.88 18.32 -6.61
C LEU A 225 -10.12 17.08 -7.47
N ILE A 226 -11.33 16.51 -7.42
CA ILE A 226 -11.73 15.32 -8.19
C ILE A 226 -11.66 15.62 -9.69
N SER A 227 -12.20 16.75 -10.13
CA SER A 227 -12.18 17.15 -11.54
C SER A 227 -10.76 17.24 -12.09
N VAL A 228 -9.85 17.91 -11.37
CA VAL A 228 -8.45 17.99 -11.77
C VAL A 228 -7.78 16.61 -11.72
N ALA A 229 -8.00 15.82 -10.66
CA ALA A 229 -7.40 14.49 -10.54
C ALA A 229 -7.81 13.56 -11.69
N LEU A 230 -9.08 13.54 -12.09
CA LEU A 230 -9.55 12.74 -13.22
C LEU A 230 -8.93 13.21 -14.55
N GLN A 231 -8.82 14.51 -14.77
CA GLN A 231 -8.15 15.05 -15.96
C GLN A 231 -6.66 14.66 -16.01
N LEU A 232 -5.96 14.71 -14.87
CA LEU A 232 -4.56 14.31 -14.76
C LEU A 232 -4.39 12.79 -14.96
N LEU A 233 -5.31 11.98 -14.44
CA LEU A 233 -5.30 10.52 -14.59
C LEU A 233 -5.24 10.12 -16.08
N HIS A 234 -6.02 10.78 -16.93
CA HIS A 234 -6.04 10.51 -18.38
C HIS A 234 -4.77 10.92 -19.13
N ARG A 235 -3.91 11.75 -18.51
CA ARG A 235 -2.66 12.24 -19.10
C ARG A 235 -1.43 11.45 -18.65
N LEU A 236 -1.57 10.57 -17.67
CA LEU A 236 -0.48 9.73 -17.17
C LEU A 236 -0.20 8.56 -18.14
N PRO A 237 1.07 8.20 -18.34
CA PRO A 237 1.44 7.06 -19.18
C PRO A 237 1.07 5.74 -18.48
N GLU A 238 0.86 4.68 -19.28
CA GLU A 238 0.29 3.42 -18.79
C GLU A 238 1.18 2.68 -17.79
N ASP A 239 2.50 2.79 -17.93
CA ASP A 239 3.50 2.26 -17.01
C ASP A 239 3.39 2.90 -15.63
N LEU A 240 3.22 4.22 -15.57
CA LEU A 240 3.07 4.93 -14.30
C LEU A 240 1.72 4.63 -13.65
N LEU A 241 0.63 4.54 -14.44
CA LEU A 241 -0.67 4.08 -13.97
C LEU A 241 -0.60 2.66 -13.38
N TYR A 242 0.18 1.78 -14.01
CA TYR A 242 0.43 0.43 -13.51
C TYR A 242 1.21 0.44 -12.18
N GLU A 243 2.27 1.25 -12.05
CA GLU A 243 2.97 1.40 -10.78
C GLU A 243 2.05 1.95 -9.67
N ILE A 244 1.21 2.93 -9.98
CA ILE A 244 0.23 3.50 -9.06
C ILE A 244 -0.75 2.43 -8.60
N ALA A 245 -1.37 1.67 -9.49
CA ALA A 245 -2.34 0.63 -9.10
C ALA A 245 -1.75 -0.41 -8.12
N ARG A 246 -0.44 -0.62 -8.18
CA ARG A 246 0.29 -1.68 -7.47
C ARG A 246 0.85 -1.26 -6.12
N HIS A 247 1.12 0.02 -5.92
CA HIS A 247 1.84 0.48 -4.72
C HIS A 247 1.18 0.14 -3.36
N PRO A 248 -0.15 -0.07 -3.23
CA PRO A 248 -0.73 -0.52 -1.97
C PRO A 248 -0.46 -1.99 -1.61
N PHE A 249 0.16 -2.77 -2.53
CA PHE A 249 0.30 -4.23 -2.45
C PHE A 249 1.75 -4.72 -2.65
N GLU A 250 2.08 -5.89 -2.09
CA GLU A 250 3.40 -6.54 -2.22
C GLU A 250 3.55 -7.24 -3.57
N ASN A 251 2.57 -8.10 -3.87
CA ASN A 251 2.49 -8.93 -5.08
C ASN A 251 1.15 -8.69 -5.78
N PRO A 252 0.98 -7.60 -6.52
CA PRO A 252 -0.28 -7.25 -7.15
C PRO A 252 -0.74 -8.21 -8.27
N ASP A 253 0.16 -9.08 -8.76
CA ASP A 253 -0.19 -10.14 -9.74
C ASP A 253 -0.61 -11.45 -9.07
N ALA A 254 -0.49 -11.55 -7.74
CA ALA A 254 -0.95 -12.74 -7.04
C ALA A 254 -2.49 -12.81 -7.09
N PRO A 255 -3.09 -13.99 -7.33
CA PRO A 255 -4.55 -14.12 -7.32
C PRO A 255 -5.21 -13.64 -6.01
N THR A 256 -4.46 -13.66 -4.90
CA THR A 256 -4.89 -13.20 -3.56
C THR A 256 -4.92 -11.69 -3.38
N SER A 257 -4.24 -10.91 -4.22
CA SER A 257 -4.25 -9.43 -4.17
C SER A 257 -5.29 -8.80 -5.09
N LEU A 258 -5.93 -9.60 -5.95
CA LEU A 258 -7.08 -9.17 -6.73
C LEU A 258 -8.32 -9.08 -5.82
N PRO A 259 -9.19 -8.06 -5.97
CA PRO A 259 -10.36 -7.85 -5.12
C PRO A 259 -11.52 -8.81 -5.44
N PHE A 260 -11.20 -10.05 -5.83
CA PHE A 260 -12.19 -11.07 -6.11
C PHE A 260 -12.56 -11.83 -4.84
N HIS A 261 -13.80 -12.31 -4.78
CA HIS A 261 -14.24 -13.17 -3.70
C HIS A 261 -13.34 -14.44 -3.65
N PRO A 262 -12.98 -14.98 -2.47
CA PRO A 262 -12.08 -16.14 -2.36
C PRO A 262 -12.50 -17.36 -3.20
N LYS A 263 -13.82 -17.57 -3.35
CA LYS A 263 -14.37 -18.61 -4.24
C LYS A 263 -14.00 -18.37 -5.71
N THR A 264 -14.04 -17.11 -6.15
CA THR A 264 -13.64 -16.69 -7.50
C THR A 264 -12.14 -16.88 -7.69
N ILE A 265 -11.32 -16.48 -6.71
CA ILE A 265 -9.86 -16.69 -6.75
C ILE A 265 -9.54 -18.19 -6.85
N SER A 266 -10.20 -19.02 -6.03
CA SER A 266 -10.04 -20.48 -6.06
C SER A 266 -10.48 -21.08 -7.40
N ALA A 267 -11.58 -20.60 -7.98
CA ALA A 267 -12.05 -21.03 -9.30
C ALA A 267 -11.04 -20.65 -10.40
N ILE A 268 -10.53 -19.42 -10.39
CA ILE A 268 -9.50 -18.94 -11.34
C ILE A 268 -8.21 -19.77 -11.18
N ALA A 269 -7.72 -19.96 -9.96
CA ALA A 269 -6.52 -20.74 -9.70
C ALA A 269 -6.67 -22.20 -10.16
N THR A 270 -7.84 -22.80 -9.96
CA THR A 270 -8.17 -24.15 -10.45
C THR A 270 -8.16 -24.21 -11.97
N GLN A 271 -8.69 -23.19 -12.64
CA GLN A 271 -8.74 -23.11 -14.10
C GLN A 271 -7.35 -22.90 -14.72
N VAL A 272 -6.52 -22.03 -14.13
CA VAL A 272 -5.13 -21.81 -14.56
C VAL A 272 -4.30 -23.09 -14.39
N ARG A 273 -4.49 -23.82 -13.30
CA ARG A 273 -3.80 -25.11 -13.06
C ARG A 273 -4.19 -26.16 -14.11
N LYS A 274 -5.47 -26.24 -14.49
CA LYS A 274 -5.95 -27.13 -15.56
C LYS A 274 -5.36 -26.78 -16.94
N GLN A 275 -5.03 -25.51 -17.20
CA GLN A 275 -4.41 -25.09 -18.45
C GLN A 275 -2.88 -25.32 -18.49
N GLN A 276 -2.26 -25.52 -17.33
CA GLN A 276 -0.82 -25.81 -17.20
C GLN A 276 -0.52 -27.32 -17.06
N GLU A 277 -1.54 -28.18 -17.03
CA GLU A 277 -1.33 -29.63 -17.11
C GLU A 277 -0.84 -30.00 -18.51
N PRO A 278 0.25 -30.78 -18.65
CA PRO A 278 0.72 -31.22 -19.95
C PRO A 278 -0.35 -32.09 -20.60
N GLN A 279 -0.67 -31.84 -21.87
CA GLN A 279 -1.54 -32.75 -22.61
C GLN A 279 -0.90 -34.15 -22.65
N PRO A 280 -1.66 -35.23 -22.38
CA PRO A 280 -1.14 -36.59 -22.42
C PRO A 280 -0.92 -37.00 -23.88
N GLY A 281 0.27 -36.70 -24.41
CA GLY A 281 0.62 -37.00 -25.80
C GLY A 281 2.11 -37.28 -26.06
N ASP A 282 3.03 -36.62 -25.35
CA ASP A 282 4.46 -36.78 -25.63
C ASP A 282 5.14 -37.77 -24.68
N ALA A 283 4.85 -39.06 -24.89
CA ALA A 283 5.65 -40.14 -24.33
C ALA A 283 6.97 -40.27 -25.11
N VAL A 284 8.06 -39.68 -24.62
CA VAL A 284 9.41 -39.92 -25.15
C VAL A 284 10.17 -40.94 -24.28
N ARG A 285 10.45 -42.06 -24.94
CA ARG A 285 11.36 -43.18 -24.65
C ARG A 285 12.39 -43.00 -23.52
N THR A 286 12.35 -43.92 -22.57
CA THR A 286 13.44 -44.27 -21.65
C THR A 286 14.62 -44.96 -22.37
N PRO A 287 15.87 -44.66 -21.98
CA PRO A 287 16.93 -45.66 -21.98
C PRO A 287 17.28 -46.10 -20.56
N ARG A 288 17.51 -47.42 -20.43
CA ARG A 288 17.87 -48.16 -19.23
C ARG A 288 19.19 -47.68 -18.61
N SER A 289 19.25 -47.71 -17.29
CA SER A 289 20.44 -47.64 -16.47
C SER A 289 21.26 -48.93 -16.54
N SER A 290 22.60 -48.79 -16.50
CA SER A 290 23.49 -49.84 -16.00
C SER A 290 24.59 -49.21 -15.16
N THR A 291 24.55 -49.58 -13.89
CA THR A 291 25.42 -49.27 -12.75
C THR A 291 26.77 -49.96 -12.80
N SER A 292 27.80 -49.33 -12.23
CA SER A 292 28.91 -49.94 -11.47
C SER A 292 29.98 -48.85 -11.21
N SER A 293 30.69 -48.74 -10.08
CA SER A 293 30.55 -49.14 -8.68
C SER A 293 31.77 -48.52 -7.96
N ARG A 294 31.56 -48.17 -6.69
CA ARG A 294 32.48 -47.57 -5.70
C ARG A 294 33.93 -48.10 -5.63
N GLY A 295 34.83 -47.21 -5.20
CA GLY A 295 36.08 -47.53 -4.47
C GLY A 295 36.54 -46.30 -3.63
N PRO A 296 36.86 -46.41 -2.33
CA PRO A 296 37.11 -45.26 -1.44
C PRO A 296 38.55 -45.13 -0.89
N SER A 297 38.82 -43.95 -0.30
CA SER A 297 39.89 -43.61 0.68
C SER A 297 41.31 -43.48 0.09
N THR A 298 42.19 -42.52 0.46
CA THR A 298 42.63 -42.06 1.79
C THR A 298 43.34 -40.69 1.75
N LYS A 299 43.19 -39.92 2.84
CA LYS A 299 44.17 -39.09 3.60
C LYS A 299 45.45 -38.56 2.90
N ASP A 300 45.68 -37.24 2.93
CA ASP A 300 46.52 -36.54 3.93
C ASP A 300 46.76 -35.05 3.56
N LYS A 301 46.88 -34.20 4.58
CA LYS A 301 47.23 -32.76 4.58
C LYS A 301 48.72 -32.65 5.05
N PRO A 302 49.43 -31.48 5.13
CA PRO A 302 49.05 -30.09 4.84
C PRO A 302 50.15 -29.18 4.19
N ALA A 303 49.77 -27.89 4.03
CA ALA A 303 50.55 -26.66 4.27
C ALA A 303 51.55 -26.11 3.22
N ALA A 304 51.21 -24.94 2.65
CA ALA A 304 51.99 -23.69 2.75
C ALA A 304 51.22 -22.49 2.15
N LYS A 305 51.19 -21.37 2.89
CA LYS A 305 50.84 -20.00 2.46
C LYS A 305 52.08 -19.33 1.79
N PRO A 306 52.09 -18.02 1.44
CA PRO A 306 51.05 -17.06 0.98
C PRO A 306 51.49 -16.32 -0.32
N SER A 307 50.59 -15.55 -0.96
CA SER A 307 50.86 -14.17 -1.47
C SER A 307 49.80 -13.69 -2.47
N THR A 308 49.13 -12.59 -2.12
CA THR A 308 48.65 -11.53 -3.03
C THR A 308 49.85 -10.65 -3.45
N PRO A 309 49.77 -9.65 -4.36
CA PRO A 309 48.59 -9.03 -5.01
C PRO A 309 48.77 -8.75 -6.53
N ARG A 310 47.69 -8.36 -7.22
CA ARG A 310 47.60 -7.19 -8.14
C ARG A 310 46.36 -7.26 -9.04
N GLN A 311 45.57 -6.19 -9.05
CA GLN A 311 44.72 -5.83 -10.20
C GLN A 311 45.59 -5.25 -11.32
N PRO A 312 45.12 -5.12 -12.59
CA PRO A 312 44.18 -4.05 -12.94
C PRO A 312 43.15 -4.38 -14.06
N SER A 313 42.09 -3.56 -14.06
CA SER A 313 41.43 -2.93 -15.22
C SER A 313 40.67 -3.74 -16.29
N CYS A 314 39.44 -3.28 -16.47
CA CYS A 314 38.75 -2.92 -17.73
C CYS A 314 38.03 -3.96 -18.59
N SER A 315 36.81 -3.53 -18.93
CA SER A 315 36.09 -3.65 -20.20
C SER A 315 35.14 -4.83 -20.42
N SER A 316 33.85 -4.44 -20.45
CA SER A 316 32.81 -4.79 -21.41
C SER A 316 32.59 -6.25 -21.81
N SER A 317 31.41 -6.77 -21.49
CA SER A 317 30.64 -7.56 -22.45
C SER A 317 29.14 -7.45 -22.20
N SER A 318 28.47 -6.88 -23.19
CA SER A 318 27.05 -6.97 -23.50
C SER A 318 26.47 -8.37 -23.28
N ARG A 319 25.24 -8.46 -22.74
CA ARG A 319 24.36 -9.60 -22.98
C ARG A 319 22.91 -9.17 -23.16
N ALA A 320 22.48 -9.39 -24.39
CA ALA A 320 21.16 -9.43 -25.00
C ALA A 320 19.93 -9.42 -24.07
N GLU A 321 19.08 -8.42 -24.31
CA GLU A 321 17.66 -8.42 -23.99
C GLU A 321 16.95 -9.56 -24.75
N THR A 322 16.17 -10.37 -24.03
CA THR A 322 15.12 -11.19 -24.63
C THR A 322 13.78 -10.64 -24.14
N THR A 323 13.08 -10.02 -25.06
CA THR A 323 11.75 -9.45 -24.92
C THR A 323 10.70 -10.54 -24.72
N LEU A 324 10.02 -10.53 -23.57
CA LEU A 324 8.73 -11.21 -23.38
C LEU A 324 7.68 -10.14 -23.06
N SER A 325 7.07 -9.64 -24.14
CA SER A 325 5.90 -8.77 -24.12
C SER A 325 4.66 -9.60 -23.78
N GLY A 326 4.02 -9.27 -22.66
CA GLY A 326 2.77 -9.89 -22.23
C GLY A 326 2.25 -9.26 -20.94
N HIS A 327 2.16 -7.93 -20.88
CA HIS A 327 1.56 -7.26 -19.73
C HIS A 327 0.04 -7.37 -19.82
N ALA A 328 -0.57 -8.12 -18.89
CA ALA A 328 -2.01 -8.18 -18.73
C ALA A 328 -2.56 -6.79 -18.37
N ARG A 329 -3.63 -6.37 -19.06
CA ARG A 329 -4.28 -5.07 -18.83
C ARG A 329 -4.82 -4.99 -17.40
N PRO A 330 -4.65 -3.84 -16.70
CA PRO A 330 -5.20 -3.68 -15.37
C PRO A 330 -6.75 -3.63 -15.41
N PRO A 331 -7.43 -4.16 -14.39
CA PRO A 331 -8.86 -4.49 -14.40
C PRO A 331 -9.84 -3.29 -14.35
N TRP A 332 -9.36 -2.04 -14.36
CA TRP A 332 -10.17 -0.84 -14.16
C TRP A 332 -10.41 0.00 -15.43
N LYS A 333 -9.88 -0.41 -16.59
CA LYS A 333 -10.34 0.10 -17.88
C LYS A 333 -11.52 -0.77 -18.35
N ILE A 334 -12.75 -0.32 -18.10
CA ILE A 334 -13.96 -0.79 -18.78
C ILE A 334 -13.98 -0.20 -20.19
#